data_AF-A0A9X9A428-F1
#
_entry.id   AF-A0A9X9A428-F1
#
_cell.length_a   1.000
_cell.length_b   1.000
_cell.length_c   1.000
_cell.angle_alpha   90.00
_cell.angle_beta   90.00
_cell.angle_gamma   90.00
#
_symmetry.space_group_name_H-M   'P 1'
#
loop_
_entity.id
_entity.type
_entity.pdbx_description
1 polymer ?
#
loop_
_entity_poly.entity_id
_entity_poly.type
_entity_poly.pdbx_seq_one_letter_code
_entity_poly.pdbx_strand_id
1 'polypeptide(L)' 'NMYKGDLDATSVTSIADFIGVSYRHVIRVLQRFYNEKLIEKSNGVIVIKDFSRMKEVAKDNIYEQ' A
#
# COMPACT_ATOMS: atom_id res chain seq x y z
N ASN A 1 1.08 8.75 11.61
CA ASN A 1 2.01 9.16 10.54
C ASN A 1 2.91 7.99 10.20
N MET A 2 2.77 7.43 9.01
CA MET A 2 3.66 6.36 8.52
C MET A 2 4.87 7.01 7.84
N TYR A 3 6.01 7.04 8.54
CA TYR A 3 7.23 7.67 8.02
C TYR A 3 7.92 6.76 7.00
N LYS A 4 8.72 7.33 6.10
CA LYS A 4 9.42 6.57 5.05
C LYS A 4 10.35 5.46 5.59
N GLY A 5 10.83 5.59 6.85
CA GLY A 5 11.61 4.57 7.54
C GLY A 5 10.79 3.48 8.23
N ASP A 6 9.46 3.63 8.28
CA ASP A 6 8.56 2.62 8.88
C ASP A 6 8.25 1.47 7.93
N LEU A 7 8.35 1.70 6.63
CA LEU A 7 8.15 0.65 5.65
C LEU A 7 9.51 0.01 5.36
N ASP A 8 9.61 -1.32 5.47
CA ASP A 8 10.82 -2.02 5.07
C ASP A 8 11.09 -1.70 3.59
N ALA A 9 12.17 -0.94 3.37
CA ALA A 9 12.55 -0.45 2.06
C ALA A 9 12.77 -1.59 1.06
N THR A 10 13.15 -2.78 1.54
CA THR A 10 13.32 -4.00 0.74
C THR A 10 11.98 -4.44 0.17
N SER A 11 10.96 -4.57 1.03
CA SER A 11 9.60 -4.96 0.63
C SER A 11 8.97 -3.99 -0.37
N VAL A 12 9.10 -2.68 -0.14
CA VAL A 12 8.48 -1.65 -1.00
C VAL A 12 9.17 -1.56 -2.35
N THR A 13 10.50 -1.73 -2.40
CA THR A 13 11.25 -1.74 -3.65
C THR A 13 10.84 -2.93 -4.51
N SER A 14 10.75 -4.13 -3.94
CA SER A 14 10.29 -5.32 -4.65
C SER A 14 8.86 -5.17 -5.19
N ILE A 15 7.94 -4.56 -4.43
CA ILE A 15 6.57 -4.26 -4.90
C ILE A 15 6.60 -3.28 -6.07
N ALA A 16 7.43 -2.24 -5.98
CA ALA A 16 7.56 -1.22 -7.01
C ALA A 16 8.07 -1.82 -8.33
N ASP A 17 9.10 -2.66 -8.25
CA ASP A 17 9.67 -3.37 -9.40
C ASP A 17 8.64 -4.35 -10.01
N PHE A 18 7.89 -5.08 -9.18
CA PHE A 18 6.87 -6.02 -9.63
C PHE A 18 5.72 -5.36 -10.40
N ILE A 19 5.24 -4.20 -9.92
CA ILE A 19 4.10 -3.47 -10.52
C ILE A 19 4.58 -2.47 -11.59
N GLY A 20 5.89 -2.33 -11.81
CA GLY A 20 6.46 -1.43 -12.82
C GLY A 20 6.29 0.05 -12.49
N VAL A 21 6.31 0.42 -11.22
CA VAL A 21 6.17 1.80 -10.74
C VAL A 21 7.37 2.23 -9.92
N SER A 22 7.58 3.54 -9.74
CA SER A 22 8.65 4.00 -8.85
C SER A 22 8.36 3.66 -7.38
N TYR A 23 9.40 3.38 -6.58
CA TYR A 23 9.30 3.28 -5.11
C TYR A 23 8.48 4.43 -4.49
N ARG A 24 8.67 5.66 -4.97
CA ARG A 24 7.93 6.85 -4.51
C ARG A 24 6.43 6.76 -4.80
N HIS A 25 6.03 6.09 -5.86
CA HIS A 25 4.62 5.87 -6.17
C HIS A 25 3.97 4.97 -5.12
N VAL A 26 4.59 3.84 -4.81
CA VAL A 26 4.11 2.91 -3.76
C VAL A 26 3.98 3.62 -2.42
N ILE A 27 5.00 4.37 -2.00
CA ILE A 27 4.95 5.15 -0.75
C ILE A 27 3.78 6.13 -0.72
N ARG A 28 3.55 6.88 -1.81
CA ARG A 28 2.43 7.83 -1.88
C ARG A 28 1.08 7.14 -1.75
N VAL A 29 0.90 5.99 -2.39
CA VAL A 29 -0.34 5.20 -2.31
C VAL A 29 -0.55 4.67 -0.90
N LEU A 30 0.46 4.08 -0.27
CA LEU A 30 0.34 3.57 1.10
C LEU A 30 0.07 4.69 2.11
N GLN A 31 0.70 5.86 1.95
CA GLN A 31 0.41 7.04 2.77
C GLN A 31 -1.03 7.51 2.61
N ARG A 32 -1.54 7.53 1.38
CA ARG A 32 -2.95 7.86 1.10
C ARG A 32 -3.88 6.87 1.79
N PHE A 33 -3.65 5.56 1.66
CA PHE A 33 -4.47 4.52 2.29
C PHE A 33 -4.45 4.62 3.82
N TYR A 34 -3.30 4.93 4.41
CA TYR A 34 -3.19 5.15 5.85
C TYR A 34 -4.01 6.39 6.29
N ASN A 35 -3.90 7.50 5.55
CA ASN A 35 -4.65 8.73 5.85
C ASN A 35 -6.16 8.57 5.68
N GLU A 36 -6.58 7.75 4.71
CA GLU A 36 -7.98 7.38 4.46
C GLU A 36 -8.48 6.28 5.42
N LYS A 37 -7.65 5.82 6.38
CA LYS A 37 -7.94 4.75 7.34
C LYS A 37 -8.29 3.40 6.69
N LEU A 38 -7.83 3.16 5.47
CA LEU A 38 -8.02 1.89 4.76
C LEU A 38 -7.03 0.81 5.23
N ILE A 39 -5.85 1.25 5.69
CA ILE A 39 -4.81 0.38 6.25
C ILE A 39 -4.28 0.93 7.58
N GLU A 40 -3.73 0.04 8.39
CA GLU A 40 -2.86 0.38 9.51
C GLU A 40 -1.55 -0.40 9.43
N LYS A 41 -0.52 0.10 10.11
CA LYS A 41 0.71 -0.64 10.34
C LYS A 41 0.67 -1.21 11.76
N SER A 42 0.90 -2.51 11.91
CA SER A 42 1.02 -3.17 13.20
C SER A 42 2.14 -4.20 13.13
N ASN A 43 3.09 -4.17 14.06
CA ASN A 43 4.16 -5.18 14.17
C ASN A 43 4.90 -5.52 12.85
N GLY A 44 5.15 -4.52 12.01
CA GLY A 44 5.85 -4.71 10.73
C GLY A 44 4.98 -5.24 9.60
N VAL A 45 3.69 -5.51 9.83
CA VAL A 45 2.72 -5.87 8.80
C VAL A 45 1.76 -4.72 8.50
N ILE A 46 1.20 -4.73 7.29
CA ILE A 46 0.11 -3.86 6.89
C ILE A 46 -1.19 -4.63 7.08
N VAL A 47 -2.10 -4.08 7.88
CA VAL A 47 -3.42 -4.66 8.14
C VAL A 47 -4.46 -3.85 7.39
N ILE A 48 -5.28 -4.54 6.59
CA ILE A 48 -6.41 -3.95 5.87
C ILE A 48 -7.56 -3.76 6.86
N LYS A 49 -8.08 -2.53 6.97
CA LYS A 49 -9.18 -2.19 7.90
C LYS A 49 -10.55 -2.24 7.23
N ASP A 50 -10.60 -1.90 5.96
CA ASP A 50 -11.82 -1.88 5.17
C ASP A 50 -11.55 -2.47 3.78
N PHE A 51 -11.75 -3.79 3.68
CA PHE A 51 -11.50 -4.53 2.44
C PHE A 51 -12.48 -4.14 1.33
N SER A 52 -13.76 -3.95 1.65
CA SER A 52 -14.80 -3.57 0.68
C SER A 52 -14.46 -2.23 0.05
N ARG A 53 -14.11 -1.23 0.87
CA ARG A 53 -13.73 0.09 0.37
C ARG A 53 -12.42 0.05 -0.42
N MET A 54 -11.48 -0.80 -0.03
CA MET A 54 -10.23 -0.99 -0.77
C MET A 54 -10.46 -1.55 -2.17
N LYS A 55 -11.41 -2.49 -2.30
CA LYS A 55 -11.84 -3.05 -3.58
C LYS A 55 -12.46 -1.97 -4.48
N GLU A 56 -13.30 -1.10 -3.94
CA GLU A 56 -13.85 0.05 -4.68
C GLU A 56 -12.75 1.00 -5.18
N VAL A 57 -11.74 1.27 -4.34
CA VAL A 57 -10.60 2.14 -4.70
C VAL A 57 -9.73 1.52 -5.79
N ALA A 58 -9.57 0.19 -5.78
CA ALA A 58 -8.86 -0.57 -6.80
C ALA A 58 -9.57 -0.57 -8.17
N LYS A 59 -10.85 -0.20 -8.22
CA LYS A 59 -11.70 -0.22 -9.42
C LYS A 59 -11.62 -1.57 -10.13
N ASP A 60 -10.89 -1.64 -11.24
CA ASP A 60 -10.62 -2.85 -12.02
C ASP A 60 -9.25 -3.39 -11.61
N ASN A 61 -9.23 -4.37 -10.71
CA ASN A 61 -7.98 -5.04 -10.34
C ASN A 61 -7.47 -5.82 -11.56
N ILE A 62 -6.44 -5.29 -12.21
CA ILE A 62 -5.82 -5.87 -13.41
C ILE A 62 -5.22 -7.28 -13.19
N TYR A 63 -5.19 -7.78 -11.94
CA TYR A 63 -4.60 -9.07 -11.55
C TYR A 63 -5.61 -10.13 -11.08
N GLU A 64 -6.88 -9.79 -10.84
CA GLU A 64 -7.90 -10.71 -10.29
C GLU A 64 -9.02 -11.00 -11.31
N GLN A 65 -8.66 -11.39 -12.53
CA GLN A 65 -9.62 -11.96 -13.50
C GLN A 65 -9.92 -13.43 -13.22
#